data_AF-A0A536G0Y2-F1
#
_entry.id   AF-A0A536G0Y2-F1
#
_cell.length_a   1.000
_cell.length_b   1.000
_cell.length_c   1.000
_cell.angle_alpha   90.00
_cell.angle_beta   90.00
_cell.angle_gamma   90.00
#
_symmetry.space_group_name_H-M   'P 1'
#
loop_
_entity.id
_entity.type
_entity.pdbx_description
1 polymer ?
#
loop_
_entity_poly.entity_id
_entity_poly.type
_entity_poly.pdbx_seq_one_letter_code
_entity_poly.pdbx_strand_id
1 'polypeptide(L)'
;MPHRTRETRVPARGDGVSGFDGIGWALVVLGAVIAVLGIVIVLGPRIPILGHLPGDIVIERENTTIYIPLGTMVVVSVIVSVILALINRR
;
A
#
# COMPACT_ATOMS: atom_id res chain seq x y z
N MET A 1 24.18 50.37 32.30
CA MET A 1 24.26 48.91 32.50
C MET A 1 23.18 48.26 31.63
N PRO A 2 23.53 47.41 30.66
CA PRO A 2 22.68 47.01 29.54
C PRO A 2 21.69 45.89 29.88
N HIS A 3 20.62 45.89 29.09
CA HIS A 3 19.49 44.98 29.03
C HIS A 3 19.89 43.51 28.87
N ARG A 4 19.45 42.64 29.80
CA ARG A 4 19.56 41.18 29.65
C ARG A 4 18.21 40.62 29.17
N THR A 5 18.28 40.16 27.93
CA THR A 5 17.28 39.61 27.02
C THR A 5 16.25 38.70 27.67
N ARG A 6 14.98 38.91 27.27
CA ARG A 6 13.83 38.06 27.61
C ARG A 6 14.11 36.61 27.23
N GLU A 7 13.90 35.72 28.18
CA GLU A 7 13.68 34.31 27.94
C GLU A 7 12.42 34.13 27.08
N THR A 8 12.57 34.10 25.77
CA THR A 8 11.58 33.46 24.91
C THR A 8 12.04 32.02 24.69
N ARG A 9 11.90 31.18 25.72
CA ARG A 9 11.91 29.73 25.51
C ARG A 9 10.69 29.40 24.66
N VAL A 10 10.95 29.18 23.38
CA VAL A 10 10.00 28.57 22.45
C VAL A 10 9.48 27.29 23.09
N PRO A 11 8.16 27.11 23.26
CA PRO A 11 7.63 25.89 23.85
C PRO A 11 7.98 24.71 22.95
N ALA A 12 8.65 23.71 23.52
CA ALA A 12 8.92 22.44 22.89
C ALA A 12 7.58 21.87 22.40
N ARG A 13 7.48 21.67 21.09
CA ARG A 13 6.33 21.05 20.44
C ARG A 13 6.25 19.62 20.96
N GLY A 14 5.34 19.39 21.91
CA GLY A 14 5.00 18.06 22.39
C GLY A 14 4.51 17.23 21.22
N ASP A 15 5.40 16.40 20.69
CA ASP A 15 5.16 15.32 19.75
C ASP A 15 4.47 14.17 20.49
N GLY A 16 3.25 14.47 20.98
CA GLY A 16 2.32 13.54 21.62
C GLY A 16 1.71 12.53 20.65
N VAL A 17 2.41 12.18 19.58
CA VAL A 17 2.05 11.08 18.68
C VAL A 17 3.28 10.18 18.60
N SER A 18 3.38 9.27 19.56
CA SER A 18 4.49 8.30 19.63
C SER A 18 4.09 6.97 20.29
N GLY A 19 2.82 6.78 20.65
CA GLY A 19 2.30 5.53 21.19
C GLY A 19 1.60 4.63 20.16
N PHE A 20 0.91 5.23 19.19
CA PHE A 20 -0.02 4.51 18.31
C PHE A 20 0.40 4.52 16.84
N ASP A 21 1.47 5.22 16.45
CA ASP A 21 1.84 5.35 15.04
C ASP A 21 2.17 4.00 14.40
N GLY A 22 2.90 3.14 15.12
CA GLY A 22 3.25 1.80 14.63
C GLY A 22 2.02 0.91 14.45
N ILE A 23 1.07 0.96 15.40
CA ILE A 23 -0.17 0.18 15.35
C ILE A 23 -1.11 0.72 14.26
N GLY A 24 -1.21 2.04 14.14
CA GLY A 24 -2.02 2.71 13.10
C GLY A 24 -1.55 2.35 11.70
N TRP A 25 -0.23 2.42 11.44
CA TRP A 25 0.32 1.99 10.16
C TRP A 25 0.14 0.49 9.91
N ALA A 26 0.29 -0.37 10.93
CA ALA A 26 0.04 -1.80 10.79
C ALA A 26 -1.42 -2.10 10.38
N LEU A 27 -2.39 -1.39 10.96
CA LEU A 27 -3.81 -1.51 10.58
C LEU A 27 -4.07 -1.03 9.15
N VAL A 28 -3.44 0.06 8.72
CA VAL A 28 -3.54 0.56 7.32
C VAL A 28 -3.00 -0.47 6.33
N VAL A 29 -1.83 -1.07 6.61
CA VAL A 29 -1.25 -2.11 5.76
C VAL A 29 -2.13 -3.36 5.72
N LEU A 30 -2.61 -3.82 6.87
CA LEU A 30 -3.48 -4.99 6.96
C LEU A 30 -4.79 -4.77 6.17
N GLY A 31 -5.42 -3.61 6.31
CA GLY A 31 -6.61 -3.24 5.56
C GLY A 31 -6.37 -3.20 4.04
N ALA A 32 -5.22 -2.66 3.61
CA ALA A 32 -4.84 -2.63 2.20
C ALA A 32 -4.68 -4.04 1.62
N VAL A 33 -4.01 -4.95 2.34
CA VAL A 33 -3.84 -6.36 1.92
C VAL A 33 -5.18 -7.07 1.80
N ILE A 34 -6.07 -6.91 2.79
CA ILE A 34 -7.41 -7.51 2.78
C ILE A 34 -8.24 -6.96 1.61
N ALA A 35 -8.20 -5.64 1.36
CA ALA A 35 -8.94 -5.02 0.26
C ALA A 35 -8.49 -5.56 -1.10
N VAL A 36 -7.18 -5.71 -1.31
CA VAL A 36 -6.60 -6.30 -2.52
C VAL A 36 -7.07 -7.74 -2.71
N LEU A 37 -6.99 -8.58 -1.67
CA LEU A 37 -7.46 -9.97 -1.73
C LEU A 37 -8.97 -10.04 -2.02
N GLY A 38 -9.76 -9.17 -1.39
CA GLY A 38 -11.19 -9.06 -1.65
C GLY A 38 -11.50 -8.69 -3.10
N ILE A 39 -10.76 -7.74 -3.68
CA ILE A 39 -10.91 -7.36 -5.09
C ILE A 39 -10.59 -8.55 -6.00
N VAL A 40 -9.50 -9.28 -5.74
CA VAL A 40 -9.14 -10.48 -6.51
C VAL A 40 -10.25 -11.54 -6.46
N ILE A 41 -10.82 -11.79 -5.27
CA ILE A 41 -11.90 -12.78 -5.08
C ILE A 41 -13.23 -12.32 -5.70
N VAL A 42 -13.54 -11.02 -5.70
CA VAL A 42 -14.78 -10.49 -6.27
C VAL A 42 -14.72 -10.42 -7.79
N LEU A 43 -13.56 -10.03 -8.36
CA LEU A 43 -13.39 -9.88 -9.79
C LEU A 43 -13.02 -11.21 -10.47
N GLY A 44 -12.35 -12.14 -9.79
CA GLY A 44 -11.92 -13.42 -10.34
C GLY A 44 -13.06 -14.32 -10.90
N PRO A 45 -14.21 -14.46 -10.23
CA PRO A 45 -15.32 -15.30 -10.68
C PRO A 45 -16.25 -14.66 -11.71
N ARG A 46 -16.21 -13.32 -11.89
CA ARG A 46 -17.17 -12.59 -12.73
C ARG A 46 -16.76 -12.45 -14.20
N ILE A 47 -15.78 -13.23 -14.67
CA ILE A 47 -15.42 -13.30 -16.09
C ILE A 47 -16.10 -14.53 -16.70
N PRO A 48 -17.29 -14.39 -17.31
CA PRO A 48 -18.13 -15.53 -17.66
C PRO A 48 -17.74 -16.16 -19.00
N ILE A 49 -16.58 -15.80 -19.57
CA ILE A 49 -16.15 -16.33 -20.87
C ILE A 49 -14.81 -17.05 -20.79
N LEU A 50 -13.79 -16.60 -20.04
CA LEU A 50 -12.54 -17.35 -19.82
C LEU A 50 -11.68 -16.57 -18.77
N GLY A 51 -11.63 -17.03 -17.51
CA GLY A 51 -10.48 -16.94 -16.59
C GLY A 51 -9.67 -15.65 -16.27
N HIS A 52 -9.94 -14.45 -16.79
CA HIS A 52 -8.94 -13.34 -16.70
C HIS A 52 -9.42 -12.11 -15.92
N LEU A 53 -8.73 -11.76 -14.82
CA LEU A 53 -8.93 -10.48 -14.12
C LEU A 53 -8.87 -9.31 -15.12
N PRO A 54 -9.74 -8.29 -15.02
CA PRO A 54 -9.63 -7.10 -15.86
C PRO A 54 -8.29 -6.40 -15.60
N GLY A 55 -7.42 -6.43 -16.61
CA GLY A 55 -6.02 -5.99 -16.52
C GLY A 55 -5.01 -7.08 -16.90
N ASP A 56 -5.37 -8.35 -16.76
CA ASP A 56 -4.56 -9.47 -17.26
C ASP A 56 -4.92 -9.72 -18.73
N ILE A 57 -3.99 -9.39 -19.63
CA ILE A 57 -4.21 -9.52 -21.08
C ILE A 57 -3.88 -10.95 -21.47
N VAL A 58 -4.87 -11.68 -21.99
CA VAL A 58 -4.64 -13.01 -22.53
C VAL A 58 -4.89 -13.02 -24.01
N ILE A 59 -3.83 -13.36 -24.73
CA ILE A 59 -3.85 -13.51 -26.17
C ILE A 59 -3.85 -15.01 -26.42
N GLU A 60 -5.03 -15.57 -26.66
CA GLU A 60 -5.17 -16.93 -27.17
C GLU A 60 -5.12 -16.91 -28.70
N ARG A 61 -4.18 -17.67 -29.25
CA ARG A 61 -4.07 -18.04 -30.66
C ARG A 61 -4.20 -19.56 -30.78
N GLU A 62 -4.54 -20.05 -31.97
CA GLU A 62 -4.85 -21.46 -32.30
C GLU A 62 -3.91 -22.54 -31.70
N ASN A 63 -2.67 -22.19 -31.31
CA ASN A 63 -1.76 -23.08 -30.57
C ASN A 63 -0.88 -22.36 -29.53
N THR A 64 -1.25 -21.16 -29.08
CA THR A 64 -0.41 -20.39 -28.14
C THR A 64 -1.24 -19.45 -27.28
N THR A 65 -1.12 -19.58 -25.96
CA THR A 65 -1.75 -18.70 -24.97
C THR A 65 -0.67 -17.84 -24.31
N ILE A 66 -0.74 -16.51 -24.52
CA ILE A 66 0.17 -15.55 -23.87
C ILE A 66 -0.63 -14.85 -22.77
N TYR A 67 -0.24 -15.08 -21.51
CA TYR A 67 -0.82 -14.44 -20.33
C TYR A 67 0.08 -13.28 -19.87
N ILE A 68 -0.47 -12.07 -19.82
CA ILE A 68 0.24 -10.86 -19.38
C ILE A 68 -0.45 -10.34 -18.10
N PRO A 69 0.06 -10.73 -16.91
CA PRO A 69 -0.60 -10.44 -15.64
C PRO A 69 -0.37 -9.02 -15.12
N LEU A 70 -0.81 -7.99 -15.84
CA LEU A 70 -0.55 -6.60 -15.43
C LEU A 70 -1.26 -6.23 -14.13
N GLY A 71 -2.49 -6.72 -13.92
CA GLY A 71 -3.26 -6.44 -12.70
C GLY A 71 -2.56 -7.02 -11.48
N THR A 72 -2.09 -8.26 -11.61
CA THR A 72 -1.35 -8.97 -10.56
C THR A 72 -0.02 -8.29 -10.26
N MET A 73 0.73 -7.85 -11.28
CA MET A 73 2.02 -7.18 -11.09
C MET A 73 1.89 -5.82 -10.39
N VAL A 74 0.83 -5.05 -10.67
CA VAL A 74 0.56 -3.79 -9.98
C VAL A 74 0.26 -4.03 -8.50
N VAL A 75 -0.59 -5.01 -8.19
CA VAL A 75 -0.90 -5.42 -6.83
C VAL A 75 0.36 -5.82 -6.06
N VAL A 76 1.17 -6.70 -6.64
CA VAL A 76 2.42 -7.16 -6.04
C VAL A 76 3.37 -5.98 -5.81
N SER A 77 3.49 -5.06 -6.79
CA SER A 77 4.32 -3.87 -6.66
C SER A 77 3.89 -2.98 -5.50
N VAL A 78 2.59 -2.69 -5.36
CA VAL A 78 2.08 -1.87 -4.25
C VAL A 78 2.35 -2.54 -2.90
N ILE A 79 2.15 -3.85 -2.78
CA ILE A 79 2.44 -4.60 -1.55
C ILE A 79 3.93 -4.51 -1.20
N VAL A 80 4.81 -4.79 -2.16
CA VAL A 80 6.27 -4.74 -1.96
C VAL A 80 6.72 -3.32 -1.57
N SER A 81 6.22 -2.30 -2.26
CA SER A 81 6.52 -0.90 -1.95
C SER A 81 6.08 -0.52 -0.54
N VAL A 82 4.89 -0.95 -0.10
CA VAL A 82 4.39 -0.71 1.25
C VAL A 82 5.25 -1.43 2.30
N ILE A 83 5.64 -2.68 2.06
CA ILE A 83 6.53 -3.43 2.95
C ILE A 83 7.89 -2.75 3.07
N LEU A 84 8.51 -2.38 1.95
CA LEU A 84 9.78 -1.66 1.92
C LEU A 84 9.69 -0.31 2.63
N ALA A 85 8.61 0.44 2.42
CA ALA A 85 8.37 1.70 3.12
C ALA A 85 8.25 1.52 4.64
N LEU A 86 7.64 0.42 5.09
CA LEU A 86 7.50 0.10 6.51
C LEU A 86 8.82 -0.32 7.14
N ILE A 87 9.65 -1.07 6.42
CA ILE A 87 11.00 -1.48 6.87
C ILE A 87 11.94 -0.27 6.92
N ASN A 88 11.90 0.61 5.91
CA ASN A 88 12.74 1.80 5.82
C ASN A 88 12.38 2.90 6.84
N ARG A 89 11.23 2.78 7.53
CA ARG A 89 10.78 3.74 8.54
C ARG A 89 11.16 3.32 9.97
N ARG A 90 11.98 2.28 10.13
CA ARG A 90 12.68 1.91 11.38
C ARG A 90 14.10 2.45 11.37
#